data_AF-A0A7I9ZZ12-F1
#
_entry.id   AF-A0A7I9ZZ12-F1
#
_cell.length_a   1.000
_cell.length_b   1.000
_cell.length_c   1.000
_cell.angle_alpha   90.00
_cell.angle_beta   90.00
_cell.angle_gamma   90.00
#
_symmetry.space_group_name_H-M   'P 1'
#
loop_
_entity.id
_entity.type
_entity.pdbx_description
1 polymer ?
#
loop_
_entity_poly.entity_id
_entity_poly.type
_entity_poly.pdbx_seq_one_letter_code
_entity_poly.pdbx_strand_id
1 'polypeptide(L)'
;MTSWEGMECYNNSPLIYALECKNVAITGTGLLSPKMDCWKKWFARPKAHMDALRKLYTMASKDVPVEKRQMAVGENHLRPHLIHFNRCENVLLDSFKIRESPFWTIHMYMCNGGIVRNLDVKAHGHNNDGIDLEMTRNFLVEDCTFDQGDDAVVIKAGRNRDAWRLNTPTENIVIRNCNILEGHTLLGIGSEISGGIRNVYMHDCKAPQSVRRLFFVKTNHRRGAFIENIHMENIRTGHVQRVLEIDTDVLYQWRELVPTYEERITRIDGIYLKNVICDSADAIYELKGDAKLPVKNVVIQDVHVDKVNDFVKKVHNVKNVKEDNVTYGLLH
;
A
#
# COMPACT_ATOMS: atom_id res chain seq x y z
N MET A 1 -16.80 13.85 -3.39
CA MET A 1 -16.23 12.73 -4.18
C MET A 1 -14.95 12.27 -3.51
N THR A 2 -14.69 10.97 -3.40
CA THR A 2 -13.47 10.37 -2.80
C THR A 2 -13.28 8.96 -3.38
N SER A 3 -12.24 8.24 -2.98
CA SER A 3 -12.01 6.81 -3.27
C SER A 3 -11.97 6.06 -1.94
N TRP A 4 -12.65 4.91 -1.82
CA TRP A 4 -12.67 4.11 -0.59
C TRP A 4 -12.33 2.65 -0.91
N GLU A 5 -11.23 2.13 -0.33
CA GLU A 5 -10.61 0.84 -0.70
C GLU A 5 -10.45 0.64 -2.23
N GLY A 6 -10.10 1.72 -2.93
CA GLY A 6 -9.82 1.74 -4.37
C GLY A 6 -11.03 1.84 -5.29
N MET A 7 -12.18 2.31 -4.80
CA MET A 7 -13.40 2.54 -5.59
C MET A 7 -13.93 3.97 -5.39
N GLU A 8 -14.19 4.70 -6.49
CA GLU A 8 -14.71 6.07 -6.43
C GLU A 8 -16.15 6.11 -5.91
N CYS A 9 -16.45 7.06 -5.02
CA CYS A 9 -17.78 7.29 -4.46
C CYS A 9 -17.97 8.70 -3.87
N TYR A 10 -19.17 8.98 -3.38
CA TYR A 10 -19.44 10.09 -2.46
C TYR A 10 -19.62 9.53 -1.05
N ASN A 11 -18.75 9.94 -0.13
CA ASN A 11 -18.77 9.53 1.28
C ASN A 11 -18.53 10.76 2.18
N ASN A 12 -18.49 10.54 3.50
CA ASN A 12 -18.11 11.55 4.49
C ASN A 12 -16.81 12.26 4.07
N SER A 13 -16.74 13.57 4.31
CA SER A 13 -15.54 14.34 4.03
C SER A 13 -14.35 13.75 4.79
N PRO A 14 -13.20 13.57 4.13
CA PRO A 14 -11.91 13.48 4.81
C PRO A 14 -11.72 14.65 5.77
N LEU A 15 -10.98 14.45 6.86
CA LEU A 15 -10.80 15.48 7.88
C LEU A 15 -10.00 16.68 7.35
N ILE A 16 -9.05 16.41 6.45
CA ILE A 16 -8.37 17.42 5.64
C ILE A 16 -8.50 16.99 4.18
N TYR A 17 -9.16 17.83 3.38
CA TYR A 17 -9.55 17.48 2.02
C TYR A 17 -9.16 18.59 1.03
N ALA A 18 -8.62 18.18 -0.12
CA ALA A 18 -8.40 19.04 -1.27
C ALA A 18 -8.82 18.28 -2.54
N LEU A 19 -9.55 18.96 -3.44
CA LEU A 19 -10.00 18.43 -4.72
C LEU A 19 -9.60 19.39 -5.82
N GLU A 20 -8.89 18.90 -6.83
CA GLU A 20 -8.52 19.67 -8.03
C GLU A 20 -7.79 20.98 -7.70
N CYS A 21 -7.01 20.96 -6.61
CA CYS A 21 -6.25 22.11 -6.14
C CYS A 21 -4.81 22.09 -6.67
N LYS A 22 -4.20 23.26 -6.81
CA LYS A 22 -2.78 23.41 -7.14
C LYS A 22 -2.04 24.14 -6.02
N ASN A 23 -0.80 23.74 -5.76
CA ASN A 23 0.09 24.37 -4.78
C ASN A 23 -0.48 24.32 -3.35
N VAL A 24 -0.87 23.12 -2.91
CA VAL A 24 -1.42 22.90 -1.57
C VAL A 24 -0.35 22.39 -0.62
N ALA A 25 -0.30 22.97 0.58
CA ALA A 25 0.69 22.61 1.58
C ALA A 25 0.11 22.49 2.99
N ILE A 26 0.64 21.53 3.76
CA ILE A 26 0.49 21.47 5.22
C ILE A 26 1.91 21.45 5.80
N THR A 27 2.24 22.46 6.59
CA THR A 27 3.61 22.66 7.08
C THR A 27 3.64 23.01 8.57
N GLY A 28 4.81 22.86 9.18
CA GLY A 28 5.09 23.29 10.55
C GLY A 28 5.05 22.12 11.53
N THR A 29 5.49 22.33 12.77
CA THR A 29 5.76 21.24 13.72
C THR A 29 4.56 20.84 14.59
N GLY A 30 3.37 21.31 14.22
CA GLY A 30 2.11 21.07 14.92
C GLY A 30 1.65 19.62 14.87
N LEU A 31 0.49 19.35 15.50
CA LEU A 31 -0.07 18.02 15.67
C LEU A 31 -1.48 17.93 15.06
N LEU A 32 -1.70 16.93 14.22
CA LEU A 32 -3.02 16.46 13.82
C LEU A 32 -3.42 15.27 14.71
N SER A 33 -4.51 15.44 15.47
CA SER A 33 -4.98 14.45 16.44
C SER A 33 -6.52 14.34 16.41
N PRO A 34 -7.10 13.48 15.55
CA PRO A 34 -8.54 13.27 15.49
C PRO A 34 -9.10 12.67 16.80
N LYS A 35 -10.36 13.00 17.12
CA LYS A 35 -11.13 12.30 18.17
C LYS A 35 -11.64 10.96 17.62
N MET A 36 -11.32 9.87 18.30
CA MET A 36 -11.48 8.51 17.75
C MET A 36 -12.73 7.75 18.23
N ASP A 37 -13.44 8.22 19.25
CA ASP A 37 -14.51 7.46 19.92
C ASP A 37 -15.64 7.02 18.98
N CYS A 38 -16.00 7.85 18.00
CA CYS A 38 -16.99 7.49 16.99
C CYS A 38 -16.44 6.42 16.03
N TRP A 39 -15.25 6.66 15.47
CA TRP A 39 -14.67 5.83 14.42
C TRP A 39 -14.31 4.42 14.90
N LYS A 40 -13.91 4.28 16.17
CA LYS A 40 -13.68 2.97 16.79
C LYS A 40 -14.93 2.09 16.78
N LYS A 41 -16.13 2.66 16.89
CA LYS A 41 -17.40 1.90 16.76
C LYS A 41 -17.61 1.38 15.33
N TRP A 42 -17.09 2.10 14.34
CA TRP A 42 -17.19 1.74 12.91
C TRP A 42 -16.09 0.76 12.45
N PHE A 43 -15.25 0.26 13.38
CA PHE A 43 -14.32 -0.85 13.07
C PHE A 43 -15.07 -2.18 12.92
N ALA A 44 -16.22 -2.30 13.60
CA ALA A 44 -17.09 -3.47 13.47
C ALA A 44 -17.69 -3.56 12.06
N ARG A 45 -18.05 -4.78 11.66
CA ARG A 45 -18.60 -5.08 10.33
C ARG A 45 -20.02 -5.64 10.42
N PRO A 46 -20.99 -4.87 10.96
CA PRO A 46 -22.39 -5.31 11.03
C PRO A 46 -22.98 -5.45 9.62
N LYS A 47 -24.15 -6.10 9.53
CA LYS A 47 -24.82 -6.36 8.26
C LYS A 47 -25.00 -5.11 7.39
N ALA A 48 -25.43 -3.98 7.96
CA ALA A 48 -25.63 -2.74 7.22
C ALA A 48 -24.34 -2.25 6.52
N HIS A 49 -23.21 -2.28 7.23
CA HIS A 49 -21.90 -1.95 6.66
C HIS A 49 -21.51 -2.93 5.56
N MET A 50 -21.67 -4.24 5.78
CA MET A 50 -21.34 -5.26 4.78
C MET A 50 -22.21 -5.15 3.52
N ASP A 51 -23.49 -4.80 3.67
CA ASP A 51 -24.39 -4.51 2.56
C ASP A 51 -23.94 -3.26 1.79
N ALA A 52 -23.47 -2.22 2.47
CA ALA A 52 -22.90 -1.02 1.85
C ALA A 52 -21.63 -1.33 1.03
N LEU A 53 -20.73 -2.18 1.54
CA LEU A 53 -19.55 -2.65 0.80
C LEU A 53 -19.94 -3.39 -0.49
N ARG A 54 -20.91 -4.32 -0.42
CA ARG A 54 -21.41 -5.03 -1.61
C ARG A 54 -22.04 -4.07 -2.62
N LYS A 55 -22.79 -3.07 -2.13
CA LYS A 55 -23.44 -2.05 -2.96
C LYS A 55 -22.40 -1.22 -3.71
N LEU A 56 -21.39 -0.68 -3.01
CA LEU A 56 -20.32 0.11 -3.63
C LEU A 56 -19.56 -0.73 -4.67
N TYR A 57 -19.14 -1.94 -4.29
CA TYR A 57 -18.43 -2.84 -5.21
C TYR A 57 -19.25 -3.15 -6.47
N THR A 58 -20.55 -3.42 -6.32
CA THR A 58 -21.44 -3.72 -7.45
C THR A 58 -21.62 -2.51 -8.36
N MET A 59 -21.83 -1.32 -7.79
CA MET A 59 -21.95 -0.08 -8.56
C MET A 59 -20.66 0.24 -9.32
N ALA A 60 -19.52 0.14 -8.64
CA ALA A 60 -18.20 0.38 -9.22
C ALA A 60 -17.85 -0.64 -10.32
N SER A 61 -18.21 -1.92 -10.12
CA SER A 61 -17.95 -2.98 -11.10
C SER A 61 -18.86 -2.97 -12.32
N LYS A 62 -19.98 -2.23 -12.27
CA LYS A 62 -20.98 -2.13 -13.35
C LYS A 62 -21.01 -0.74 -13.99
N ASP A 63 -19.94 0.05 -13.81
CA ASP A 63 -19.81 1.39 -14.36
C ASP A 63 -20.99 2.32 -14.01
N VAL A 64 -21.63 2.13 -12.85
CA VAL A 64 -22.65 3.05 -12.35
C VAL A 64 -21.97 4.42 -12.13
N PRO A 65 -22.54 5.54 -12.61
CA PRO A 65 -21.92 6.86 -12.46
C PRO A 65 -21.59 7.21 -11.00
N VAL A 66 -20.44 7.86 -10.77
CA VAL A 66 -19.88 8.10 -9.43
C VAL A 66 -20.81 8.93 -8.56
N GLU A 67 -21.51 9.92 -9.15
CA GLU A 67 -22.50 10.77 -8.49
C GLU A 67 -23.70 9.99 -7.93
N LYS A 68 -23.95 8.77 -8.41
CA LYS A 68 -25.00 7.88 -7.88
C LYS A 68 -24.50 6.99 -6.73
N ARG A 69 -23.20 6.96 -6.45
CA ARG A 69 -22.56 6.12 -5.43
C ARG A 69 -22.54 6.84 -4.07
N GLN A 70 -23.72 7.12 -3.52
CA GLN A 70 -23.89 7.83 -2.24
C GLN A 70 -23.72 6.86 -1.05
N MET A 71 -22.59 6.96 -0.36
CA MET A 71 -22.18 6.05 0.71
C MET A 71 -22.31 6.64 2.11
N ALA A 72 -22.43 7.97 2.25
CA ALA A 72 -22.70 8.62 3.53
C ALA A 72 -24.22 8.60 3.86
N VAL A 73 -24.80 7.41 3.95
CA VAL A 73 -26.25 7.23 4.17
C VAL A 73 -26.47 6.22 5.29
N GLY A 74 -27.30 6.59 6.27
CA GLY A 74 -27.68 5.71 7.38
C GLY A 74 -26.47 5.04 8.06
N GLU A 75 -26.55 3.72 8.22
CA GLU A 75 -25.54 2.91 8.92
C GLU A 75 -24.45 2.32 8.01
N ASN A 76 -24.24 2.90 6.81
CA ASN A 76 -23.19 2.44 5.91
C ASN A 76 -21.80 2.50 6.58
N HIS A 77 -21.55 3.55 7.36
CA HIS A 77 -20.38 3.68 8.24
C HIS A 77 -19.01 3.43 7.58
N LEU A 78 -18.83 3.85 6.33
CA LEU A 78 -17.50 3.90 5.70
C LEU A 78 -16.72 5.08 6.32
N ARG A 79 -15.68 4.77 7.09
CA ARG A 79 -14.86 5.75 7.83
C ARG A 79 -14.17 6.72 6.85
N PRO A 80 -14.08 8.03 7.18
CA PRO A 80 -13.37 9.01 6.35
C PRO A 80 -11.85 8.88 6.51
N HIS A 81 -11.10 9.31 5.49
CA HIS A 81 -9.64 9.47 5.55
C HIS A 81 -9.26 10.60 6.52
N LEU A 82 -8.02 10.59 7.04
CA LEU A 82 -7.49 11.75 7.75
C LEU A 82 -7.10 12.85 6.75
N ILE A 83 -6.07 12.64 5.93
CA ILE A 83 -5.71 13.51 4.80
C ILE A 83 -6.07 12.82 3.49
N HIS A 84 -6.82 13.49 2.62
CA HIS A 84 -7.11 13.03 1.27
C HIS A 84 -6.96 14.17 0.28
N PHE A 85 -5.93 14.12 -0.56
CA PHE A 85 -5.78 15.04 -1.68
C PHE A 85 -6.15 14.31 -2.97
N ASN A 86 -7.09 14.87 -3.71
CA ASN A 86 -7.73 14.25 -4.86
C ASN A 86 -7.48 15.10 -6.10
N ARG A 87 -6.80 14.55 -7.12
CA ARG A 87 -6.51 15.27 -8.38
C ARG A 87 -5.76 16.59 -8.16
N CYS A 88 -4.88 16.64 -7.17
CA CYS A 88 -4.10 17.84 -6.86
C CYS A 88 -2.76 17.87 -7.61
N GLU A 89 -2.24 19.07 -7.82
CA GLU A 89 -0.90 19.30 -8.39
C GLU A 89 -0.02 20.09 -7.41
N ASN A 90 1.27 19.77 -7.36
CA ASN A 90 2.27 20.44 -6.51
C ASN A 90 1.88 20.42 -5.02
N VAL A 91 1.95 19.23 -4.42
CA VAL A 91 1.64 19.00 -3.00
C VAL A 91 2.89 19.10 -2.12
N LEU A 92 2.79 19.75 -0.95
CA LEU A 92 3.82 19.69 0.09
C LEU A 92 3.23 19.29 1.45
N LEU A 93 3.75 18.22 2.05
CA LEU A 93 3.52 17.88 3.46
C LEU A 93 4.87 17.94 4.19
N ASP A 94 5.01 18.80 5.18
CA ASP A 94 6.32 19.06 5.82
C ASP A 94 6.24 19.24 7.34
N SER A 95 7.04 18.48 8.08
CA SER A 95 7.43 18.69 9.48
C SER A 95 6.36 18.43 10.58
N PHE A 96 5.10 18.16 10.24
CA PHE A 96 4.04 17.98 11.23
C PHE A 96 3.93 16.55 11.75
N LYS A 97 3.19 16.40 12.85
CA LYS A 97 2.93 15.12 13.49
C LYS A 97 1.49 14.67 13.26
N ILE A 98 1.29 13.36 13.16
CA ILE A 98 -0.02 12.71 13.16
C ILE A 98 -0.11 11.74 14.33
N ARG A 99 -1.22 11.79 15.07
CA ARG A 99 -1.56 10.82 16.13
C ARG A 99 -2.98 10.30 15.91
N GLU A 100 -3.06 9.04 15.50
CA GLU A 100 -4.27 8.32 15.09
C GLU A 100 -4.89 8.78 13.77
N SER A 101 -5.65 7.87 13.14
CA SER A 101 -6.42 8.15 11.93
C SER A 101 -7.73 7.33 11.91
N PRO A 102 -8.87 7.90 11.47
CA PRO A 102 -10.12 7.14 11.36
C PRO A 102 -10.05 5.98 10.35
N PHE A 103 -9.28 6.14 9.27
CA PHE A 103 -9.09 5.20 8.16
C PHE A 103 -7.67 5.38 7.59
N TRP A 104 -7.44 5.29 6.27
CA TRP A 104 -6.15 5.64 5.66
C TRP A 104 -5.68 7.03 6.08
N THR A 105 -4.39 7.12 6.44
CA THR A 105 -3.83 8.27 7.17
C THR A 105 -3.49 9.42 6.23
N ILE A 106 -2.68 9.15 5.20
CA ILE A 106 -2.32 10.11 4.17
C ILE A 106 -2.63 9.47 2.82
N HIS A 107 -3.71 9.91 2.17
CA HIS A 107 -4.10 9.38 0.86
C HIS A 107 -3.91 10.41 -0.25
N MET A 108 -2.90 10.19 -1.08
CA MET A 108 -2.67 10.96 -2.30
C MET A 108 -3.31 10.23 -3.46
N TYR A 109 -4.46 10.73 -3.91
CA TYR A 109 -5.28 10.10 -4.92
C TYR A 109 -5.26 10.90 -6.23
N MET A 110 -4.72 10.31 -7.29
CA MET A 110 -4.60 10.95 -8.60
C MET A 110 -3.82 12.28 -8.58
N CYS A 111 -2.85 12.42 -7.67
CA CYS A 111 -2.04 13.63 -7.57
C CYS A 111 -0.86 13.60 -8.57
N ASN A 112 -0.37 14.77 -8.96
CA ASN A 112 0.80 14.91 -9.83
C ASN A 112 1.79 15.94 -9.26
N GLY A 113 2.98 15.47 -8.88
CA GLY A 113 4.02 16.32 -8.30
C GLY A 113 3.80 16.58 -6.82
N GLY A 114 4.73 16.11 -5.97
CA GLY A 114 4.71 16.48 -4.57
C GLY A 114 5.87 15.95 -3.73
N ILE A 115 6.01 16.54 -2.55
CA ILE A 115 7.02 16.17 -1.55
C ILE A 115 6.31 15.93 -0.22
N VAL A 116 6.60 14.80 0.41
CA VAL A 116 6.18 14.46 1.77
C VAL A 116 7.44 14.24 2.59
N ARG A 117 7.71 15.12 3.56
CA ARG A 117 8.96 15.06 4.32
C ARG A 117 8.86 15.46 5.78
N ASN A 118 9.83 15.00 6.56
CA ASN A 118 9.98 15.34 7.97
C ASN A 118 8.74 15.03 8.83
N LEU A 119 7.89 14.09 8.40
CA LEU A 119 6.68 13.76 9.13
C LEU A 119 6.96 12.76 10.25
N ASP A 120 6.22 12.88 11.34
CA ASP A 120 6.17 11.89 12.42
C ASP A 120 4.73 11.38 12.53
N VAL A 121 4.49 10.18 11.97
CA VAL A 121 3.17 9.60 11.80
C VAL A 121 3.02 8.39 12.69
N LYS A 122 2.02 8.41 13.58
CA LYS A 122 1.68 7.27 14.44
C LYS A 122 0.18 7.01 14.44
N ALA A 123 -0.26 5.80 14.09
CA ALA A 123 -1.67 5.41 14.11
C ALA A 123 -1.84 3.88 14.20
N HIS A 124 -2.59 3.40 15.20
CA HIS A 124 -2.70 1.96 15.54
C HIS A 124 -4.15 1.43 15.50
N GLY A 125 -5.01 2.07 14.72
CA GLY A 125 -6.36 1.62 14.42
C GLY A 125 -6.43 0.68 13.22
N HIS A 126 -7.67 0.36 12.78
CA HIS A 126 -7.89 -0.47 11.59
C HIS A 126 -7.62 0.32 10.30
N ASN A 127 -6.87 -0.26 9.35
CA ASN A 127 -6.53 0.35 8.06
C ASN A 127 -5.74 1.65 8.22
N ASN A 128 -4.78 1.67 9.15
CA ASN A 128 -3.92 2.82 9.39
C ASN A 128 -2.57 2.57 8.74
N ASP A 129 -2.57 2.64 7.41
CA ASP A 129 -1.35 2.72 6.62
C ASP A 129 -0.72 4.10 6.85
N GLY A 130 0.61 4.23 6.73
CA GLY A 130 1.29 5.51 6.95
C GLY A 130 1.02 6.52 5.82
N ILE A 131 1.28 6.09 4.58
CA ILE A 131 0.93 6.83 3.36
C ILE A 131 0.50 5.90 2.23
N ASP A 132 -0.63 6.23 1.61
CA ASP A 132 -1.21 5.59 0.45
C ASP A 132 -1.05 6.49 -0.79
N LEU A 133 -0.22 6.05 -1.74
CA LEU A 133 -0.07 6.70 -3.04
C LEU A 133 -0.91 5.91 -4.06
N GLU A 134 -2.04 6.46 -4.47
CA GLU A 134 -3.01 5.78 -5.34
C GLU A 134 -3.30 6.55 -6.63
N MET A 135 -3.00 5.93 -7.78
CA MET A 135 -3.03 6.55 -9.12
C MET A 135 -2.21 7.86 -9.21
N THR A 136 -1.20 8.01 -8.35
CA THR A 136 -0.43 9.24 -8.15
C THR A 136 0.91 9.16 -8.89
N ARG A 137 1.45 10.31 -9.33
CA ARG A 137 2.73 10.35 -10.05
C ARG A 137 3.68 11.45 -9.63
N ASN A 138 4.99 11.20 -9.79
CA ASN A 138 6.07 12.15 -9.56
C ASN A 138 6.14 12.66 -8.10
N PHE A 139 6.33 11.74 -7.15
CA PHE A 139 6.38 12.06 -5.72
C PHE A 139 7.69 11.63 -5.06
N LEU A 140 8.12 12.45 -4.10
CA LEU A 140 9.21 12.15 -3.17
C LEU A 140 8.67 12.02 -1.75
N VAL A 141 8.97 10.92 -1.09
CA VAL A 141 8.76 10.72 0.35
C VAL A 141 10.13 10.62 1.02
N GLU A 142 10.48 11.55 1.91
CA GLU A 142 11.81 11.56 2.54
C GLU A 142 11.80 11.93 4.02
N ASP A 143 12.76 11.43 4.78
CA ASP A 143 12.99 11.84 6.18
C ASP A 143 11.75 11.70 7.11
N CYS A 144 10.85 10.78 6.78
CA CYS A 144 9.65 10.52 7.58
C CYS A 144 9.88 9.38 8.58
N THR A 145 9.16 9.44 9.70
CA THR A 145 9.04 8.36 10.67
C THR A 145 7.61 7.82 10.70
N PHE A 146 7.45 6.51 10.53
CA PHE A 146 6.17 5.83 10.56
C PHE A 146 6.10 4.78 11.68
N ASP A 147 5.05 4.83 12.48
CA ASP A 147 4.71 3.89 13.56
C ASP A 147 3.23 3.47 13.39
N GLN A 148 3.01 2.37 12.65
CA GLN A 148 1.68 2.02 12.12
C GLN A 148 1.14 0.70 12.68
N GLY A 149 -0.18 0.61 12.76
CA GLY A 149 -0.90 -0.66 12.97
C GLY A 149 -1.08 -1.50 11.69
N ASP A 150 -0.76 -0.93 10.52
CA ASP A 150 -0.79 -1.62 9.22
C ASP A 150 0.49 -1.35 8.40
N ASP A 151 0.43 -1.20 7.07
CA ASP A 151 1.60 -0.98 6.23
C ASP A 151 2.15 0.46 6.33
N ALA A 152 3.47 0.67 6.26
CA ALA A 152 4.06 2.01 6.39
C ALA A 152 3.91 2.86 5.11
N VAL A 153 4.48 2.41 3.99
CA VAL A 153 4.32 3.05 2.68
C VAL A 153 3.64 2.08 1.73
N VAL A 154 2.54 2.49 1.12
CA VAL A 154 1.74 1.63 0.23
C VAL A 154 1.48 2.30 -1.10
N ILE A 155 1.75 1.54 -2.17
CA ILE A 155 1.52 1.95 -3.54
C ILE A 155 0.29 1.20 -4.08
N LYS A 156 -0.72 1.95 -4.50
CA LYS A 156 -2.01 1.43 -4.99
C LYS A 156 -2.37 2.05 -6.33
N ALA A 157 -3.35 1.50 -7.02
CA ALA A 157 -3.91 2.01 -8.28
C ALA A 157 -5.36 1.54 -8.44
N GLY A 158 -6.17 1.58 -7.37
CA GLY A 158 -7.58 1.23 -7.40
C GLY A 158 -7.90 -0.24 -7.68
N ARG A 159 -9.21 -0.52 -7.74
CA ARG A 159 -9.75 -1.87 -7.69
C ARG A 159 -10.57 -2.24 -8.93
N ASN A 160 -10.11 -3.28 -9.61
CA ASN A 160 -10.79 -3.98 -10.69
C ASN A 160 -11.32 -3.02 -11.78
N ARG A 161 -12.57 -3.22 -12.24
CA ARG A 161 -13.22 -2.47 -13.30
C ARG A 161 -13.20 -0.95 -13.09
N ASP A 162 -13.40 -0.47 -11.87
CA ASP A 162 -13.43 0.98 -11.61
C ASP A 162 -12.07 1.63 -11.86
N ALA A 163 -10.98 0.93 -11.56
CA ALA A 163 -9.63 1.37 -11.90
C ALA A 163 -9.30 1.17 -13.38
N TRP A 164 -9.77 0.09 -14.02
CA TRP A 164 -9.61 -0.07 -15.48
C TRP A 164 -10.28 1.06 -16.27
N ARG A 165 -11.44 1.54 -15.79
CA ARG A 165 -12.14 2.71 -16.33
C ARG A 165 -11.30 3.99 -16.20
N LEU A 166 -10.65 4.20 -15.05
CA LEU A 166 -9.83 5.37 -14.78
C LEU A 166 -8.48 5.33 -15.51
N ASN A 167 -7.96 4.13 -15.81
CA ASN A 167 -6.76 3.89 -16.62
C ASN A 167 -5.56 4.80 -16.25
N THR A 168 -5.36 4.99 -14.94
CA THR A 168 -4.30 5.86 -14.41
C THR A 168 -3.40 5.02 -13.50
N PRO A 169 -2.13 4.79 -13.87
CA PRO A 169 -1.20 4.06 -13.03
C PRO A 169 -0.66 4.94 -11.89
N THR A 170 -0.10 4.31 -10.86
CA THR A 170 0.84 4.98 -9.94
C THR A 170 2.25 4.80 -10.45
N GLU A 171 2.98 5.91 -10.62
CA GLU A 171 4.30 5.88 -11.24
C GLU A 171 5.27 6.97 -10.81
N ASN A 172 6.56 6.68 -10.91
CA ASN A 172 7.65 7.62 -10.61
C ASN A 172 7.60 8.10 -9.16
N ILE A 173 7.72 7.14 -8.25
CA ILE A 173 7.70 7.36 -6.79
C ILE A 173 9.08 7.03 -6.24
N VAL A 174 9.65 7.97 -5.49
CA VAL A 174 10.89 7.76 -4.74
C VAL A 174 10.61 7.88 -3.26
N ILE A 175 11.09 6.91 -2.47
CA ILE A 175 11.03 6.92 -1.02
C ILE A 175 12.44 6.78 -0.48
N ARG A 176 12.89 7.70 0.37
CA ARG A 176 14.26 7.65 0.90
C ARG A 176 14.37 8.08 2.35
N ASN A 177 15.42 7.63 3.03
CA ASN A 177 15.79 8.14 4.36
C ASN A 177 14.67 8.05 5.42
N CYS A 178 13.72 7.12 5.27
CA CYS A 178 12.60 6.95 6.20
C CYS A 178 12.89 5.89 7.26
N ASN A 179 12.31 6.09 8.45
CA ASN A 179 12.37 5.15 9.57
C ASN A 179 10.98 4.56 9.82
N ILE A 180 10.87 3.24 9.87
CA ILE A 180 9.61 2.55 10.12
C ILE A 180 9.77 1.79 11.44
N LEU A 181 9.17 2.35 12.49
CA LEU A 181 9.32 1.84 13.85
C LEU A 181 8.50 0.58 14.05
N GLU A 182 7.25 0.56 13.61
CA GLU A 182 6.34 -0.58 13.68
C GLU A 182 5.42 -0.57 12.44
N GLY A 183 5.00 -1.76 11.99
CA GLY A 183 4.06 -1.93 10.88
C GLY A 183 4.01 -3.35 10.34
N HIS A 184 2.99 -3.65 9.54
CA HIS A 184 2.90 -4.90 8.79
C HIS A 184 3.97 -4.98 7.70
N THR A 185 4.17 -3.90 6.95
CA THR A 185 5.12 -3.86 5.82
C THR A 185 5.92 -2.57 5.75
N LEU A 186 7.20 -2.63 5.35
CA LEU A 186 8.00 -1.43 5.04
C LEU A 186 7.52 -0.79 3.71
N LEU A 187 7.55 -1.57 2.62
CA LEU A 187 6.99 -1.20 1.31
C LEU A 187 5.95 -2.22 0.86
N GLY A 188 4.69 -1.79 0.80
CA GLY A 188 3.58 -2.57 0.25
C GLY A 188 3.24 -2.15 -1.18
N ILE A 189 3.10 -3.11 -2.09
CA ILE A 189 2.50 -2.89 -3.41
C ILE A 189 1.14 -3.58 -3.44
N GLY A 190 0.05 -2.81 -3.54
CA GLY A 190 -1.32 -3.31 -3.62
C GLY A 190 -2.02 -3.54 -2.28
N SER A 191 -3.09 -4.36 -2.22
CA SER A 191 -3.55 -5.26 -3.30
C SER A 191 -4.31 -4.57 -4.43
N GLU A 192 -4.78 -3.34 -4.23
CA GLU A 192 -5.51 -2.52 -5.20
C GLU A 192 -4.54 -1.99 -6.26
N ILE A 193 -4.32 -2.73 -7.34
CA ILE A 193 -3.27 -2.41 -8.35
C ILE A 193 -3.82 -2.21 -9.75
N SER A 194 -5.15 -2.15 -9.91
CA SER A 194 -5.81 -2.40 -11.19
C SER A 194 -5.61 -1.31 -12.25
N GLY A 195 -5.14 -0.12 -11.88
CA GLY A 195 -4.69 0.93 -12.82
C GLY A 195 -3.25 0.74 -13.31
N GLY A 196 -2.50 -0.19 -12.71
CA GLY A 196 -1.09 -0.44 -12.97
C GLY A 196 -0.16 0.30 -12.02
N ILE A 197 1.00 -0.31 -11.73
CA ILE A 197 2.06 0.29 -10.90
C ILE A 197 3.38 0.14 -11.63
N ARG A 198 4.15 1.22 -11.75
CA ARG A 198 5.49 1.18 -12.35
C ARG A 198 6.48 2.16 -11.73
N ASN A 199 7.77 1.87 -11.83
CA ASN A 199 8.85 2.81 -11.49
C ASN A 199 8.73 3.34 -10.05
N VAL A 200 8.90 2.45 -9.07
CA VAL A 200 8.93 2.79 -7.64
C VAL A 200 10.30 2.43 -7.10
N TYR A 201 10.92 3.35 -6.36
CA TYR A 201 12.24 3.15 -5.78
C TYR A 201 12.25 3.55 -4.31
N MET A 202 12.49 2.57 -3.41
CA MET A 202 12.74 2.82 -2.00
C MET A 202 14.21 2.58 -1.68
N HIS A 203 14.90 3.56 -1.08
CA HIS A 203 16.30 3.39 -0.70
C HIS A 203 16.72 4.08 0.60
N ASP A 204 17.78 3.59 1.24
CA ASP A 204 18.36 4.17 2.46
C ASP A 204 17.34 4.30 3.62
N CYS A 205 16.40 3.36 3.72
CA CYS A 205 15.39 3.29 4.77
C CYS A 205 15.73 2.23 5.84
N LYS A 206 15.12 2.35 7.02
CA LYS A 206 15.35 1.45 8.15
C LYS A 206 14.05 0.96 8.77
N ALA A 207 14.02 -0.30 9.18
CA ALA A 207 13.00 -0.88 10.05
C ALA A 207 13.67 -1.47 11.30
N PRO A 208 14.05 -0.64 12.30
CA PRO A 208 14.88 -1.09 13.42
C PRO A 208 14.19 -2.06 14.38
N GLN A 209 12.86 -2.12 14.39
CA GLN A 209 12.12 -3.11 15.19
C GLN A 209 11.62 -4.25 14.29
N SER A 210 10.44 -4.79 14.60
CA SER A 210 9.84 -5.87 13.83
C SER A 210 8.82 -5.33 12.83
N VAL A 211 8.97 -5.69 11.56
CA VAL A 211 7.89 -5.61 10.56
C VAL A 211 7.55 -7.02 10.12
N ARG A 212 6.29 -7.31 9.77
CA ARG A 212 5.95 -8.68 9.34
C ARG A 212 6.63 -9.02 8.02
N ARG A 213 6.53 -8.14 7.02
CA ARG A 213 7.18 -8.31 5.71
C ARG A 213 7.98 -7.06 5.40
N LEU A 214 9.23 -7.18 4.98
CA LEU A 214 9.96 -5.98 4.59
C LEU A 214 9.39 -5.44 3.27
N PHE A 215 9.37 -6.29 2.24
CA PHE A 215 8.84 -5.94 0.92
C PHE A 215 7.72 -6.90 0.52
N PHE A 216 6.50 -6.39 0.34
CA PHE A 216 5.34 -7.22 0.00
C PHE A 216 4.59 -6.77 -1.26
N VAL A 217 4.59 -7.61 -2.28
CA VAL A 217 3.85 -7.41 -3.53
C VAL A 217 2.59 -8.27 -3.54
N LYS A 218 1.41 -7.63 -3.63
CA LYS A 218 0.09 -8.27 -3.44
C LYS A 218 -0.79 -8.08 -4.67
N THR A 219 -1.42 -9.15 -5.14
CA THR A 219 -2.52 -9.08 -6.13
C THR A 219 -3.45 -10.27 -6.00
N ASN A 220 -4.48 -10.34 -6.84
CA ASN A 220 -5.35 -11.53 -6.99
C ASN A 220 -5.90 -11.59 -8.42
N HIS A 221 -6.55 -12.70 -8.75
CA HIS A 221 -7.11 -12.99 -10.07
C HIS A 221 -8.21 -12.03 -10.54
N ARG A 222 -8.68 -11.08 -9.71
CA ARG A 222 -9.67 -10.06 -10.10
C ARG A 222 -9.04 -8.77 -10.63
N ARG A 223 -7.73 -8.56 -10.41
CA ARG A 223 -7.10 -7.23 -10.53
C ARG A 223 -6.69 -6.84 -11.94
N GLY A 224 -6.11 -7.75 -12.71
CA GLY A 224 -5.48 -7.46 -14.00
C GLY A 224 -4.36 -6.41 -13.92
N ALA A 225 -4.14 -5.70 -15.03
CA ALA A 225 -3.10 -4.68 -15.18
C ALA A 225 -1.67 -5.23 -14.95
N PHE A 226 -0.78 -4.42 -14.38
CA PHE A 226 0.64 -4.72 -14.28
C PHE A 226 1.29 -4.15 -13.01
N ILE A 227 2.38 -4.79 -12.58
CA ILE A 227 3.35 -4.28 -11.62
C ILE A 227 4.73 -4.44 -12.27
N GLU A 228 5.46 -3.36 -12.49
CA GLU A 228 6.76 -3.42 -13.17
C GLU A 228 7.79 -2.42 -12.64
N ASN A 229 9.07 -2.77 -12.67
CA ASN A 229 10.18 -1.91 -12.23
C ASN A 229 10.03 -1.38 -10.79
N ILE A 230 9.99 -2.30 -9.81
CA ILE A 230 9.92 -1.96 -8.39
C ILE A 230 11.25 -2.30 -7.72
N HIS A 231 11.86 -1.30 -7.10
CA HIS A 231 13.20 -1.37 -6.54
C HIS A 231 13.20 -1.07 -5.04
N MET A 232 13.87 -1.91 -4.27
CA MET A 232 14.20 -1.68 -2.86
C MET A 232 15.71 -1.86 -2.68
N GLU A 233 16.40 -0.84 -2.18
CA GLU A 233 17.87 -0.83 -2.07
C GLU A 233 18.37 -0.24 -0.73
N ASN A 234 19.51 -0.69 -0.24
CA ASN A 234 20.18 -0.13 0.95
C ASN A 234 19.27 -0.11 2.19
N ILE A 235 18.76 -1.28 2.60
CA ILE A 235 17.85 -1.40 3.75
C ILE A 235 18.51 -2.12 4.91
N ARG A 236 18.35 -1.59 6.13
CA ARG A 236 18.66 -2.31 7.37
C ARG A 236 17.39 -2.57 8.17
N THR A 237 17.17 -3.81 8.55
CA THR A 237 15.97 -4.22 9.30
C THR A 237 16.32 -5.14 10.47
N GLY A 238 15.51 -5.09 11.52
CA GLY A 238 15.56 -6.03 12.63
C GLY A 238 14.98 -7.40 12.23
N HIS A 239 13.99 -7.86 12.98
CA HIS A 239 13.30 -9.12 12.69
C HIS A 239 12.19 -8.96 11.66
N VAL A 240 12.06 -9.89 10.71
CA VAL A 240 10.94 -9.99 9.77
C VAL A 240 10.43 -11.41 9.57
N GLN A 241 9.16 -11.61 9.22
CA GLN A 241 8.69 -12.93 8.78
C GLN A 241 9.21 -13.23 7.36
N ARG A 242 9.21 -12.23 6.48
CA ARG A 242 9.75 -12.33 5.11
C ARG A 242 10.52 -11.07 4.74
N VAL A 243 11.72 -11.21 4.16
CA VAL A 243 12.41 -10.07 3.55
C VAL A 243 11.71 -9.67 2.24
N LEU A 244 11.37 -10.65 1.38
CA LEU A 244 10.56 -10.41 0.18
C LEU A 244 9.43 -11.43 0.09
N GLU A 245 8.20 -10.95 -0.11
CA GLU A 245 7.07 -11.80 -0.49
C GLU A 245 6.38 -11.26 -1.75
N ILE A 246 6.08 -12.17 -2.68
CA ILE A 246 5.14 -11.93 -3.77
C ILE A 246 3.99 -12.91 -3.59
N ASP A 247 2.77 -12.40 -3.42
CA ASP A 247 1.55 -13.22 -3.32
C ASP A 247 0.50 -12.74 -4.32
N THR A 248 0.17 -13.65 -5.25
CA THR A 248 -0.75 -13.40 -6.36
C THR A 248 -2.17 -13.90 -6.14
N ASP A 249 -2.54 -14.37 -4.93
CA ASP A 249 -3.94 -14.72 -4.57
C ASP A 249 -4.40 -14.10 -3.23
N VAL A 250 -4.04 -12.83 -3.02
CA VAL A 250 -4.45 -12.05 -1.84
C VAL A 250 -5.87 -11.49 -2.02
N LEU A 251 -6.87 -12.20 -1.51
CA LEU A 251 -8.29 -11.84 -1.65
C LEU A 251 -9.09 -11.70 -0.33
N TYR A 252 -8.44 -11.95 0.82
CA TYR A 252 -8.92 -11.75 2.20
C TYR A 252 -10.44 -11.55 2.38
N GLN A 253 -10.85 -10.36 2.82
CA GLN A 253 -12.19 -9.99 3.22
C GLN A 253 -13.22 -9.90 2.08
N TRP A 254 -12.75 -9.82 0.84
CA TRP A 254 -13.60 -9.61 -0.34
C TRP A 254 -13.93 -10.91 -1.07
N ARG A 255 -13.31 -12.05 -0.68
CA ARG A 255 -13.45 -13.34 -1.37
C ARG A 255 -14.90 -13.81 -1.44
N GLU A 256 -15.54 -13.96 -0.28
CA GLU A 256 -16.93 -14.43 -0.15
C GLU A 256 -17.97 -13.31 -0.13
N LEU A 257 -17.55 -12.05 0.04
CA LEU A 257 -18.47 -10.93 0.18
C LEU A 257 -19.14 -10.55 -1.15
N VAL A 258 -18.40 -10.68 -2.25
CA VAL A 258 -18.79 -10.22 -3.59
C VAL A 258 -18.27 -11.18 -4.66
N PRO A 259 -18.95 -11.30 -5.81
CA PRO A 259 -18.50 -12.19 -6.88
C PRO A 259 -17.25 -11.67 -7.58
N THR A 260 -16.55 -12.59 -8.24
CA THR A 260 -15.61 -12.25 -9.32
C THR A 260 -16.44 -11.93 -10.57
N TYR A 261 -16.44 -10.67 -11.02
CA TYR A 261 -17.09 -10.28 -12.27
C TYR A 261 -16.29 -10.67 -13.50
N GLU A 262 -14.96 -10.55 -13.40
CA GLU A 262 -14.03 -10.91 -14.47
C GLU A 262 -12.75 -11.45 -13.84
N GLU A 263 -12.25 -12.57 -14.35
CA GLU A 263 -10.91 -13.06 -14.04
C GLU A 263 -9.91 -12.41 -14.99
N ARG A 264 -8.91 -11.73 -14.44
CA ARG A 264 -7.84 -11.06 -15.17
C ARG A 264 -6.56 -11.14 -14.36
N ILE A 265 -5.59 -11.92 -14.83
CA ILE A 265 -4.31 -12.11 -14.13
C ILE A 265 -3.39 -10.91 -14.34
N THR A 266 -2.76 -10.45 -13.26
CA THR A 266 -1.83 -9.32 -13.24
C THR A 266 -0.48 -9.72 -13.83
N ARG A 267 0.08 -8.93 -14.74
CA ARG A 267 1.47 -9.10 -15.18
C ARG A 267 2.42 -8.53 -14.12
N ILE A 268 3.37 -9.33 -13.63
CA ILE A 268 4.43 -8.85 -12.71
C ILE A 268 5.78 -9.08 -13.38
N ASP A 269 6.54 -8.01 -13.61
CA ASP A 269 7.82 -8.04 -14.34
C ASP A 269 8.82 -7.01 -13.80
N GLY A 270 9.91 -7.45 -13.18
CA GLY A 270 10.95 -6.56 -12.66
C GLY A 270 10.72 -6.17 -11.20
N ILE A 271 11.11 -7.06 -10.28
CA ILE A 271 11.15 -6.81 -8.84
C ILE A 271 12.60 -6.96 -8.37
N TYR A 272 13.15 -5.89 -7.82
CA TYR A 272 14.58 -5.79 -7.51
C TYR A 272 14.78 -5.49 -6.02
N LEU A 273 15.49 -6.38 -5.33
CA LEU A 273 15.89 -6.23 -3.94
C LEU A 273 17.42 -6.23 -3.89
N LYS A 274 18.03 -5.15 -3.41
CA LYS A 274 19.48 -4.98 -3.41
C LYS A 274 20.03 -4.45 -2.09
N ASN A 275 21.18 -4.92 -1.64
CA ASN A 275 21.90 -4.41 -0.46
C ASN A 275 20.99 -4.34 0.78
N VAL A 276 20.55 -5.49 1.28
CA VAL A 276 19.68 -5.60 2.45
C VAL A 276 20.37 -6.37 3.56
N ILE A 277 20.40 -5.79 4.75
CA ILE A 277 20.92 -6.42 5.98
C ILE A 277 19.75 -6.63 6.94
N CYS A 278 19.53 -7.86 7.36
CA CYS A 278 18.43 -8.26 8.24
C CYS A 278 18.96 -9.04 9.44
N ASP A 279 18.64 -8.57 10.66
CA ASP A 279 19.11 -9.22 11.89
C ASP A 279 18.50 -10.64 12.05
N SER A 280 17.23 -10.86 11.68
CA SER A 280 16.67 -12.22 11.56
C SER A 280 15.43 -12.29 10.68
N ALA A 281 15.23 -13.41 9.99
CA ALA A 281 14.04 -13.65 9.21
C ALA A 281 13.45 -15.06 9.41
N ASP A 282 12.13 -15.21 9.41
CA ASP A 282 11.56 -16.57 9.34
C ASP A 282 11.87 -17.20 7.97
N ALA A 283 11.73 -16.41 6.91
CA ALA A 283 12.31 -16.74 5.61
C ALA A 283 12.87 -15.52 4.87
N ILE A 284 13.90 -15.73 4.05
CA ILE A 284 14.45 -14.64 3.23
C ILE A 284 13.39 -14.24 2.20
N TYR A 285 12.91 -15.16 1.38
CA TYR A 285 11.86 -14.82 0.41
C TYR A 285 10.89 -15.94 0.05
N GLU A 286 9.66 -15.54 -0.28
CA GLU A 286 8.59 -16.44 -0.70
C GLU A 286 7.85 -15.86 -1.90
N LEU A 287 7.99 -16.49 -3.08
CA LEU A 287 7.43 -16.00 -4.33
C LEU A 287 6.35 -16.96 -4.83
N LYS A 288 5.09 -16.50 -4.78
CA LYS A 288 3.90 -17.24 -5.18
C LYS A 288 3.28 -16.58 -6.42
N GLY A 289 3.78 -16.94 -7.60
CA GLY A 289 3.24 -16.49 -8.88
C GLY A 289 2.01 -17.29 -9.33
N ASP A 290 1.32 -16.79 -10.34
CA ASP A 290 0.19 -17.48 -10.98
C ASP A 290 0.71 -18.40 -12.11
N ALA A 291 0.19 -19.62 -12.18
CA ALA A 291 0.61 -20.59 -13.20
C ALA A 291 0.26 -20.18 -14.64
N LYS A 292 -0.84 -19.45 -14.84
CA LYS A 292 -1.32 -18.96 -16.15
C LYS A 292 -0.46 -17.80 -16.66
N LEU A 293 0.09 -16.98 -15.76
CA LEU A 293 0.97 -15.87 -16.09
C LEU A 293 2.08 -15.74 -15.05
N PRO A 294 3.17 -16.54 -15.16
CA PRO A 294 4.26 -16.52 -14.20
C PRO A 294 4.88 -15.13 -14.02
N VAL A 295 5.26 -14.82 -12.78
CA VAL A 295 6.05 -13.61 -12.44
C VAL A 295 7.39 -13.67 -13.18
N LYS A 296 7.91 -12.54 -13.63
CA LYS A 296 9.18 -12.46 -14.37
C LYS A 296 10.17 -11.52 -13.70
N ASN A 297 11.45 -11.84 -13.89
CA ASN A 297 12.58 -10.95 -13.61
C ASN A 297 12.59 -10.46 -12.15
N VAL A 298 12.89 -11.38 -11.24
CA VAL A 298 13.11 -11.07 -9.82
C VAL A 298 14.61 -11.12 -9.56
N VAL A 299 15.19 -10.03 -9.05
CA VAL A 299 16.62 -9.94 -8.72
C VAL A 299 16.78 -9.72 -7.23
N ILE A 300 17.59 -10.56 -6.61
CA ILE A 300 17.91 -10.51 -5.18
C ILE A 300 19.44 -10.47 -5.11
N GLN A 301 19.99 -9.31 -4.77
CA GLN A 301 21.42 -9.04 -4.83
C GLN A 301 21.94 -8.46 -3.51
N ASP A 302 23.10 -8.92 -3.03
CA ASP A 302 23.74 -8.39 -1.81
C ASP A 302 22.79 -8.41 -0.60
N VAL A 303 22.17 -9.56 -0.32
CA VAL A 303 21.25 -9.72 0.81
C VAL A 303 21.91 -10.57 1.90
N HIS A 304 22.03 -10.02 3.11
CA HIS A 304 22.54 -10.70 4.29
C HIS A 304 21.45 -10.86 5.36
N VAL A 305 21.27 -12.06 5.87
CA VAL A 305 20.36 -12.35 6.99
C VAL A 305 21.12 -13.08 8.10
N ASP A 306 21.34 -12.45 9.27
CA ASP A 306 22.20 -13.03 10.31
C ASP A 306 21.64 -14.38 10.81
N LYS A 307 20.31 -14.49 10.92
CA LYS A 307 19.61 -15.72 11.35
C LYS A 307 18.34 -16.01 10.56
N VAL A 308 18.23 -17.20 9.98
CA VAL A 308 16.99 -17.71 9.36
C VAL A 308 16.30 -18.72 10.28
N ASN A 309 15.03 -18.48 10.66
CA ASN A 309 14.30 -19.32 11.64
C ASN A 309 13.57 -20.53 11.02
N ASP A 310 13.00 -20.40 9.82
CA ASP A 310 12.19 -21.47 9.22
C ASP A 310 12.82 -22.02 7.93
N PHE A 311 12.87 -21.22 6.87
CA PHE A 311 13.38 -21.66 5.57
C PHE A 311 14.01 -20.52 4.78
N VAL A 312 14.98 -20.80 3.93
CA VAL A 312 15.65 -19.74 3.16
C VAL A 312 14.71 -19.15 2.10
N LYS A 313 14.13 -20.00 1.25
CA LYS A 313 13.34 -19.56 0.09
C LYS A 313 12.27 -20.55 -0.36
N LYS A 314 11.19 -20.03 -0.95
CA LYS A 314 10.19 -20.78 -1.75
C LYS A 314 9.85 -20.04 -3.02
N VAL A 315 9.79 -20.75 -4.15
CA VAL A 315 9.51 -20.14 -5.47
C VAL A 315 8.54 -21.03 -6.24
N HIS A 316 7.40 -20.46 -6.60
CA HIS A 316 6.36 -21.11 -7.39
C HIS A 316 5.95 -20.17 -8.53
N ASN A 317 5.98 -20.70 -9.77
CA ASN A 317 5.52 -19.99 -10.97
C ASN A 317 6.20 -18.62 -11.19
N VAL A 318 7.53 -18.59 -11.07
CA VAL A 318 8.37 -17.42 -11.35
C VAL A 318 9.45 -17.78 -12.36
N LYS A 319 9.72 -16.89 -13.31
CA LYS A 319 10.77 -17.01 -14.34
C LYS A 319 11.86 -15.98 -14.10
N ASN A 320 13.11 -16.35 -14.38
CA ASN A 320 14.28 -15.48 -14.29
C ASN A 320 14.50 -14.89 -12.88
N VAL A 321 14.44 -15.76 -11.86
CA VAL A 321 14.94 -15.39 -10.52
C VAL A 321 16.46 -15.39 -10.58
N LYS A 322 17.09 -14.26 -10.27
CA LYS A 322 18.55 -14.11 -10.19
C LYS A 322 18.93 -13.81 -8.74
N GLU A 323 19.82 -14.62 -8.20
CA GLU A 323 20.41 -14.45 -6.88
C GLU A 323 21.90 -14.16 -7.06
N ASP A 324 22.40 -13.11 -6.41
CA ASP A 324 23.81 -12.75 -6.41
C ASP A 324 24.21 -12.30 -5.00
N ASN A 325 25.25 -12.91 -4.43
CA ASN A 325 25.72 -12.60 -3.07
C ASN A 325 24.62 -12.59 -1.98
N VAL A 326 23.83 -13.67 -1.90
CA VAL A 326 22.85 -13.89 -0.81
C VAL A 326 23.50 -14.76 0.27
N THR A 327 23.64 -14.23 1.48
CA THR A 327 24.34 -14.87 2.60
C THR A 327 23.44 -14.94 3.84
N TYR A 328 23.56 -16.02 4.63
CA TYR A 328 22.73 -16.21 5.82
C TYR A 328 23.35 -17.14 6.85
N GLY A 329 23.01 -16.94 8.13
CA GLY A 329 23.25 -17.90 9.20
C GLY A 329 22.08 -18.87 9.37
N LEU A 330 22.37 -20.16 9.57
CA LEU A 330 21.37 -21.20 9.86
C LEU A 330 21.29 -21.47 11.37
N LEU A 331 20.12 -21.91 11.86
CA LEU A 331 20.00 -22.50 13.19
C LEU A 331 20.78 -23.83 13.24
N HIS A 332 21.55 -24.01 14.32
CA HIS A 332 22.09 -25.30 14.74
C HIS A 332 20.99 -26.20 15.32
#